data_AF-A0A1R2ALK1-F1
#
_entry.id   AF-A0A1R2ALK1-F1
#
_cell.length_a   1.000
_cell.length_b   1.000
_cell.length_c   1.000
_cell.angle_alpha   90.00
_cell.angle_beta   90.00
_cell.angle_gamma   90.00
#
_symmetry.space_group_name_H-M   'P 1'
#
loop_
_entity.id
_entity.type
_entity.pdbx_description
1 polymer ?
#
loop_
_entity_poly.entity_id
_entity_poly.type
_entity_poly.pdbx_seq_one_letter_code
_entity_poly.pdbx_strand_id
1 'polypeptide(L)'
;MYSSRSPRRIRTVPASVREEPRNVYLDKIRSRNKKSKFFANPMLASTVLKLYFLPYFSDLYKTKEDNLRKSRYGNRSHSKSPIKQKYVRLADILKASIVKAQYELQNLQKALENVNLAKSQILNEIHTQKSVTLLKTSHLHIMNYSKKVFQIWVRNKELSRSSIQAKLLKYKEKSLNNKAKLMNLQKVHSDEKSSNEILKNKSQQYRHWYFLYQMISQLSGESLKGVFYSIDGLVNETNLEGKLKMIHNSTKIANNLLTQKLELFIINTVFASRQKSSYIEKSNQNAKYRQNIYKQLKSLKSSLIEHMDNMTSALKTSETDCETLFLSTKSKEKEIIDFSLEYEGMQEKLREAQAKQQSIKRELLCKLCNKVYYETENYNWSCSVHISQWSGAVYWCCGATNKDSIGCQKRRHEERKDEETEESLIFGFLSKEKDILKYCSNCRQTGHNSHECIYDPNSYNGMNRTRKHKIRVRNLNQNIAKKLREIKGSKSYRENFQDIDSIKTVLSTSVSPDISVISDGGISNRSGISARSGTPTFRGLR
;
A
#
# COMPACT_ATOMS: atom_id res chain seq x y z
N MET A 1 -5.85 -50.78 8.26
CA MET A 1 -7.33 -50.88 8.40
C MET A 1 -7.61 -50.92 9.90
N TYR A 2 -8.21 -49.97 10.61
CA TYR A 2 -9.33 -49.06 10.35
C TYR A 2 -9.02 -47.63 10.83
N SER A 3 -9.64 -46.64 10.16
CA SER A 3 -9.54 -45.21 10.42
C SER A 3 -10.61 -44.77 11.43
N SER A 4 -10.19 -44.20 12.57
CA SER A 4 -11.07 -43.53 13.53
C SER A 4 -11.32 -42.09 13.06
N ARG A 5 -12.43 -41.88 12.35
CA ARG A 5 -12.95 -40.54 12.02
C ARG A 5 -13.74 -39.99 13.20
N SER A 6 -13.32 -38.82 13.67
CA SER A 6 -14.05 -37.99 14.63
C SER A 6 -15.36 -37.44 14.04
N PRO A 7 -16.42 -37.26 14.87
CA PRO A 7 -17.73 -36.83 14.38
C PRO A 7 -17.71 -35.34 14.01
N ARG A 8 -18.26 -35.03 12.83
CA ARG A 8 -18.48 -33.65 12.37
C ARG A 8 -19.53 -32.98 13.24
N ARG A 9 -19.15 -31.89 13.91
CA ARG A 9 -20.09 -30.94 14.54
C ARG A 9 -20.98 -30.34 13.45
N ILE A 10 -22.27 -30.64 13.52
CA ILE A 10 -23.33 -29.95 12.80
C ILE A 10 -23.41 -28.53 13.36
N ARG A 11 -23.12 -27.52 12.53
CA ARG A 11 -23.42 -26.12 12.85
C ARG A 11 -24.93 -25.93 12.77
N THR A 12 -25.58 -25.78 13.90
CA THR A 12 -26.93 -25.23 13.98
C THR A 12 -26.88 -23.76 13.58
N VAL A 13 -27.64 -23.42 12.52
CA VAL A 13 -27.87 -22.04 12.09
C VAL A 13 -28.92 -21.43 13.05
N PRO A 14 -28.73 -20.20 13.54
CA PRO A 14 -29.69 -19.58 14.45
C PRO A 14 -31.03 -19.29 13.75
N ALA A 15 -32.12 -19.77 14.36
CA ALA A 15 -33.50 -19.62 13.94
C ALA A 15 -34.06 -18.20 14.20
N SER A 16 -33.46 -17.18 13.58
CA SER A 16 -33.91 -15.78 13.70
C SER A 16 -34.06 -15.03 12.38
N VAL A 17 -34.20 -15.74 11.26
CA VAL A 17 -34.64 -15.15 10.00
C VAL A 17 -36.09 -15.59 9.76
N ARG A 18 -37.00 -14.96 10.49
CA ARG A 18 -38.43 -15.01 10.17
C ARG A 18 -38.69 -14.05 9.02
N GLU A 19 -39.01 -14.65 7.87
CA GLU A 19 -39.98 -14.18 6.86
C GLU A 19 -40.19 -12.65 6.77
N GLU A 20 -39.34 -11.97 6.01
CA GLU A 20 -39.75 -10.73 5.36
C GLU A 20 -40.62 -11.06 4.13
N PRO A 21 -41.78 -10.42 3.96
CA PRO A 21 -42.68 -10.71 2.84
C PRO A 21 -42.03 -10.25 1.52
N ARG A 22 -41.94 -11.18 0.57
CA ARG A 22 -41.43 -11.01 -0.81
C ARG A 22 -42.13 -9.92 -1.65
N ASN A 23 -43.08 -9.15 -1.09
CA ASN A 23 -43.87 -8.16 -1.82
C ASN A 23 -43.25 -6.75 -1.88
N VAL A 24 -42.22 -6.43 -1.10
CA VAL A 24 -41.62 -5.07 -1.12
C VAL A 24 -40.76 -4.82 -2.37
N TYR A 25 -40.27 -5.87 -3.04
CA TYR A 25 -39.44 -5.72 -4.25
C TYR A 25 -40.25 -5.59 -5.55
N LEU A 26 -41.53 -5.99 -5.57
CA LEU A 26 -42.37 -5.87 -6.77
C LEU A 26 -42.98 -4.47 -6.95
N ASP A 27 -43.19 -3.72 -5.87
CA ASP A 27 -43.68 -2.32 -5.94
C ASP A 27 -42.59 -1.33 -6.40
N LYS A 28 -41.31 -1.65 -6.19
CA LYS A 28 -40.18 -0.88 -6.76
C LYS A 28 -40.01 -1.08 -8.26
N ILE A 29 -40.54 -2.16 -8.83
CA ILE A 29 -40.49 -2.40 -10.29
C ILE A 29 -41.71 -1.76 -10.99
N ARG A 30 -42.89 -1.72 -10.34
CA ARG A 30 -44.09 -1.08 -10.92
C ARG A 30 -44.07 0.46 -10.92
N SER A 31 -43.21 1.10 -10.12
CA SER A 31 -43.04 2.56 -10.11
C SER A 31 -42.14 3.11 -11.22
N ARG A 32 -41.41 2.27 -11.97
CA ARG A 32 -40.55 2.71 -13.09
C ARG A 32 -41.28 3.03 -14.40
N ASN A 33 -42.55 2.66 -14.54
CA ASN A 33 -43.33 2.89 -15.77
C ASN A 33 -44.38 4.02 -15.69
N LYS A 34 -44.41 4.79 -14.60
CA LYS A 34 -45.13 6.08 -14.63
C LYS A 34 -44.25 7.06 -15.41
N LYS A 35 -44.51 7.22 -16.71
CA LYS A 35 -44.03 8.36 -17.50
C LYS A 35 -44.33 9.60 -16.67
N SER A 36 -43.29 10.23 -16.11
CA SER A 36 -43.44 11.53 -15.47
C SER A 36 -44.05 12.43 -16.53
N LYS A 37 -45.29 12.89 -16.32
CA LYS A 37 -45.81 14.02 -17.07
C LYS A 37 -44.78 15.12 -16.85
N PHE A 38 -43.93 15.35 -17.86
CA PHE A 38 -42.99 16.46 -17.85
C PHE A 38 -43.87 17.71 -17.72
N PHE A 39 -44.02 18.21 -16.50
CA PHE A 39 -44.44 19.58 -16.28
C PHE A 39 -43.26 20.42 -16.75
N ALA A 40 -43.22 20.65 -18.08
CA ALA A 40 -42.31 21.60 -18.68
C ALA A 40 -42.57 22.93 -17.98
N ASN A 41 -41.61 23.36 -17.17
CA ASN A 41 -41.73 24.62 -16.44
C ASN A 41 -42.01 25.72 -17.48
N PRO A 42 -43.19 26.38 -17.44
CA PRO A 42 -43.60 27.30 -18.49
C PRO A 42 -42.63 28.49 -18.63
N MET A 43 -41.93 28.87 -17.54
CA MET A 43 -40.84 29.83 -17.60
C MET A 43 -39.69 29.33 -18.46
N LEU A 44 -39.24 28.08 -18.25
CA LEU A 44 -38.12 27.49 -18.97
C LEU A 44 -38.47 27.25 -20.45
N ALA A 45 -39.71 26.83 -20.74
CA ALA A 45 -40.22 26.72 -22.10
C ALA A 45 -40.31 28.09 -22.81
N SER A 46 -40.76 29.14 -22.11
CA SER A 46 -40.76 30.53 -22.60
C SER A 46 -39.34 31.02 -22.89
N THR A 47 -38.37 30.74 -22.01
CA THR A 47 -36.98 31.15 -22.20
C THR A 47 -36.35 30.43 -23.41
N VAL A 48 -36.63 29.14 -23.57
CA VAL A 48 -36.18 28.37 -24.74
C VAL A 48 -36.82 28.89 -26.02
N LEU A 49 -38.12 29.19 -26.01
CA LEU A 49 -38.82 29.80 -27.16
C LEU A 49 -38.25 31.18 -27.50
N LYS A 50 -37.98 32.03 -26.50
CA LYS A 50 -37.44 33.39 -26.70
C LYS A 50 -35.99 33.41 -27.18
N LEU A 51 -35.13 32.54 -26.67
CA LEU A 51 -33.70 32.55 -26.99
C LEU A 51 -33.34 31.73 -28.23
N TYR A 52 -34.08 30.66 -28.53
CA TYR A 52 -33.70 29.74 -29.61
C TYR A 52 -34.66 29.78 -30.80
N PHE A 53 -35.97 29.83 -30.57
CA PHE A 53 -36.95 29.79 -31.67
C PHE A 53 -37.27 31.17 -32.26
N LEU A 54 -37.49 32.18 -31.40
CA LEU A 54 -37.85 33.53 -31.84
C LEU A 54 -36.79 34.19 -32.74
N PRO A 55 -35.47 34.06 -32.51
CA PRO A 55 -34.46 34.58 -33.42
C PRO A 55 -34.54 33.96 -34.81
N TYR A 56 -34.82 32.65 -34.88
CA TYR A 56 -35.00 31.90 -36.13
C TYR A 56 -36.17 32.45 -36.97
N PHE A 57 -37.25 32.87 -36.32
CA PHE A 57 -38.38 33.50 -37.00
C PHE A 57 -38.20 35.02 -37.20
N SER A 58 -37.37 35.68 -36.40
CA SER A 58 -37.12 37.12 -36.54
C SER A 58 -36.47 37.49 -37.87
N ASP A 59 -35.65 36.60 -38.44
CA ASP A 59 -35.08 36.77 -39.77
C ASP A 59 -36.12 36.61 -40.89
N LEU A 60 -37.15 35.78 -40.69
CA LEU A 60 -38.29 35.64 -41.61
C LEU A 60 -39.23 36.86 -41.60
N TYR A 61 -39.35 37.56 -40.47
CA TYR A 61 -40.15 38.79 -40.39
C TYR A 61 -39.40 40.02 -40.91
N LYS A 62 -38.10 40.14 -40.62
CA LYS A 62 -37.27 41.25 -41.13
C LYS A 62 -37.14 41.25 -42.66
N THR A 63 -37.09 40.07 -43.28
CA THR A 63 -37.04 39.95 -44.75
C THR A 63 -38.33 40.43 -45.42
N LYS A 64 -39.50 40.32 -44.77
CA LYS A 64 -40.76 40.87 -45.31
C LYS A 64 -40.84 42.39 -45.21
N GLU A 65 -40.40 42.99 -44.11
CA GLU A 65 -40.36 44.46 -43.96
C GLU A 65 -39.30 45.12 -44.85
N ASP A 66 -38.12 44.52 -44.99
CA ASP A 66 -37.06 45.05 -45.86
C ASP A 66 -37.42 44.93 -47.35
N ASN A 67 -38.19 43.91 -47.74
CA ASN A 67 -38.70 43.78 -49.10
C ASN A 67 -39.85 44.77 -49.40
N LEU A 68 -40.66 45.15 -48.40
CA LEU A 68 -41.70 46.18 -48.55
C LEU A 68 -41.13 47.61 -48.56
N ARG A 69 -40.00 47.87 -47.89
CA ARG A 69 -39.34 49.19 -47.92
C ARG A 69 -38.50 49.43 -49.18
N LYS A 70 -38.02 48.38 -49.84
CA LYS A 70 -37.25 48.49 -51.10
C LYS A 70 -38.08 48.86 -52.33
N SER A 71 -39.42 48.79 -52.30
CA SER A 71 -40.27 49.16 -53.44
C SER A 71 -40.73 50.63 -53.47
N ARG A 72 -40.49 51.43 -52.42
CA ARG A 72 -41.01 52.81 -52.33
C ARG A 72 -39.98 53.94 -52.37
N TYR A 73 -38.68 53.65 -52.29
CA TYR A 73 -37.66 54.69 -52.40
C TYR A 73 -36.62 54.29 -53.45
N GLY A 74 -36.76 54.91 -54.62
CA GLY A 74 -35.78 54.82 -55.70
C GLY A 74 -34.38 55.27 -55.26
N ASN A 75 -33.39 54.60 -55.83
CA ASN A 75 -32.03 55.07 -56.08
C ASN A 75 -31.47 56.07 -55.06
N ARG A 76 -31.11 55.57 -53.87
CA ARG A 76 -30.09 56.21 -53.03
C ARG A 76 -28.83 55.38 -53.07
N SER A 77 -27.81 55.96 -53.71
CA SER A 77 -26.36 55.81 -53.49
C SER A 77 -25.85 54.49 -52.89
N HIS A 78 -24.93 53.83 -53.60
CA HIS A 78 -24.11 52.70 -53.16
C HIS A 78 -23.47 52.91 -51.77
N SER A 79 -24.24 52.75 -50.70
CA SER A 79 -23.69 52.60 -49.36
C SER A 79 -23.04 51.23 -49.29
N LYS A 80 -21.77 51.22 -48.90
CA LYS A 80 -20.92 50.04 -48.73
C LYS A 80 -21.74 48.93 -48.05
N SER A 81 -21.86 47.79 -48.72
CA SER A 81 -22.80 46.75 -48.32
C SER A 81 -22.61 46.33 -46.84
N PRO A 82 -23.68 46.34 -46.01
CA PRO A 82 -23.62 45.97 -44.58
C PRO A 82 -23.19 44.51 -44.33
N ILE A 83 -23.11 43.72 -45.41
CA ILE A 83 -22.72 42.32 -45.43
C ILE A 83 -21.25 42.13 -45.02
N LYS A 84 -20.33 43.01 -45.45
CA LYS A 84 -18.91 42.90 -45.10
C LYS A 84 -18.66 43.10 -43.60
N GLN A 85 -19.33 44.08 -42.99
CA GLN A 85 -19.17 44.34 -41.56
C GLN A 85 -19.72 43.20 -40.68
N LYS A 86 -20.76 42.49 -41.14
CA LYS A 86 -21.32 41.33 -40.44
C LYS A 86 -20.33 40.16 -40.37
N TYR A 87 -19.69 39.81 -41.49
CA TYR A 87 -18.73 38.70 -41.53
C TYR A 87 -17.43 39.00 -40.78
N VAL A 88 -16.94 40.24 -40.84
CA VAL A 88 -15.76 40.67 -40.06
C VAL A 88 -16.05 40.54 -38.56
N ARG A 89 -17.18 41.07 -38.07
CA ARG A 89 -17.55 40.95 -36.65
C ARG A 89 -17.72 39.51 -36.18
N LEU A 90 -18.31 38.65 -37.01
CA LEU A 90 -18.45 37.23 -36.67
C LEU A 90 -17.10 36.51 -36.63
N ALA A 91 -16.20 36.81 -37.57
CA ALA A 91 -14.83 36.27 -37.57
C ALA A 91 -14.05 36.74 -36.33
N ASP A 92 -14.18 38.00 -35.92
CA ASP A 92 -13.55 38.53 -34.72
C ASP A 92 -14.09 37.88 -33.44
N ILE A 93 -15.42 37.65 -33.37
CA ILE A 93 -16.05 36.94 -32.24
C ILE A 93 -15.56 35.48 -32.17
N LEU A 94 -15.49 34.78 -33.30
CA LEU A 94 -14.99 33.41 -33.37
C LEU A 94 -13.50 33.33 -33.01
N LYS A 95 -12.69 34.29 -33.46
CA LYS A 95 -11.28 34.39 -33.07
C LYS A 95 -11.13 34.61 -31.56
N ALA A 96 -11.94 35.49 -30.98
CA ALA A 96 -11.95 35.71 -29.54
C ALA A 96 -12.41 34.47 -28.76
N SER A 97 -13.40 33.71 -29.25
CA SER A 97 -13.83 32.46 -28.61
C SER A 97 -12.78 31.36 -28.70
N ILE A 98 -12.05 31.25 -29.82
CA ILE A 98 -10.91 30.34 -29.96
C ILE A 98 -9.83 30.67 -28.93
N VAL A 99 -9.42 31.94 -28.81
CA VAL A 99 -8.40 32.37 -27.84
C VAL A 99 -8.84 32.09 -26.40
N LYS A 100 -10.11 32.34 -26.08
CA LYS A 100 -10.67 32.04 -24.76
C LYS A 100 -10.65 30.53 -24.48
N ALA A 101 -11.08 29.70 -25.45
CA ALA A 101 -11.07 28.25 -25.31
C ALA A 101 -9.65 27.68 -25.18
N GLN A 102 -8.67 28.25 -25.91
CA GLN A 102 -7.26 27.90 -25.78
C GLN A 102 -6.71 28.21 -24.38
N TYR A 103 -7.07 29.36 -23.81
CA TYR A 103 -6.70 29.73 -22.45
C TYR A 103 -7.32 28.78 -21.41
N GLU A 104 -8.61 28.45 -21.55
CA GLU A 104 -9.28 27.45 -20.71
C GLU A 104 -8.60 26.08 -20.81
N LEU A 105 -8.22 25.65 -22.01
CA LEU A 105 -7.52 24.39 -22.25
C LEU A 105 -6.14 24.37 -21.58
N GLN A 106 -5.35 25.45 -21.67
CA GLN A 106 -4.07 25.55 -20.97
C GLN A 106 -4.23 25.47 -19.44
N ASN A 107 -5.28 26.09 -18.89
CA ASN A 107 -5.56 26.02 -17.45
C ASN A 107 -5.96 24.60 -17.02
N LEU A 108 -6.78 23.91 -17.82
CA LEU A 108 -7.14 22.52 -17.56
C LEU A 108 -5.93 21.57 -17.67
N GLN A 109 -5.03 21.80 -18.63
CA GLN A 109 -3.78 21.04 -18.75
C GLN A 109 -2.89 21.22 -17.53
N LYS A 110 -2.68 22.47 -17.06
CA LYS A 110 -1.94 22.74 -15.82
C LYS A 110 -2.59 22.09 -14.60
N ALA A 111 -3.91 22.14 -14.50
CA ALA A 111 -4.64 21.46 -13.43
C ALA A 111 -4.41 19.94 -13.47
N LEU A 112 -4.47 19.34 -14.66
CA LEU A 112 -4.22 17.90 -14.85
C LEU A 112 -2.77 17.51 -14.52
N GLU A 113 -1.78 18.33 -14.89
CA GLU A 113 -0.38 18.14 -14.48
C GLU A 113 -0.21 18.18 -12.96
N ASN A 114 -0.84 19.14 -12.28
CA ASN A 114 -0.79 19.25 -10.82
C ASN A 114 -1.40 18.03 -10.13
N VAL A 115 -2.56 17.54 -10.60
CA VAL A 115 -3.18 16.33 -10.04
C VAL A 115 -2.33 15.10 -10.31
N ASN A 116 -1.71 14.98 -11.50
CA ASN A 116 -0.79 13.88 -11.79
C ASN A 116 0.46 13.91 -10.90
N LEU A 117 0.98 15.11 -10.60
CA LEU A 117 2.09 15.28 -9.67
C LEU A 117 1.69 14.86 -8.25
N ALA A 118 0.53 15.29 -7.76
CA ALA A 118 0.00 14.85 -6.46
C ALA A 118 -0.20 13.33 -6.41
N LYS A 119 -0.75 12.72 -7.47
CA LYS A 119 -0.88 11.27 -7.59
C LYS A 119 0.48 10.57 -7.50
N SER A 120 1.50 11.09 -8.18
CA SER A 120 2.85 10.52 -8.14
C SER A 120 3.48 10.58 -6.75
N GLN A 121 3.24 11.67 -6.00
CA GLN A 121 3.71 11.82 -4.62
C GLN A 121 3.05 10.79 -3.69
N ILE A 122 1.72 10.61 -3.80
CA ILE A 122 0.96 9.61 -3.04
C ILE A 122 1.50 8.19 -3.33
N LEU A 123 1.77 7.86 -4.60
CA LEU A 123 2.32 6.56 -4.99
C LEU A 123 3.73 6.32 -4.41
N ASN A 124 4.59 7.33 -4.43
CA ASN A 124 5.91 7.26 -3.82
C ASN A 124 5.81 7.05 -2.31
N GLU A 125 4.91 7.76 -1.64
CA GLU A 125 4.67 7.59 -0.20
C GLU A 125 4.17 6.17 0.12
N ILE A 126 3.22 5.63 -0.65
CA ILE A 126 2.76 4.24 -0.52
C ILE A 126 3.94 3.26 -0.68
N HIS A 127 4.83 3.48 -1.65
CA HIS A 127 5.99 2.64 -1.86
C HIS A 127 6.98 2.70 -0.67
N THR A 128 7.24 3.90 -0.13
CA THR A 128 8.08 4.05 1.06
C THR A 128 7.48 3.37 2.30
N GLN A 129 6.16 3.47 2.51
CA GLN A 129 5.49 2.78 3.60
C GLN A 129 5.53 1.25 3.42
N LYS A 130 5.46 0.75 2.18
CA LYS A 130 5.60 -0.67 1.86
C LYS A 130 6.98 -1.21 2.24
N SER A 131 8.05 -0.50 1.90
CA SER A 131 9.42 -0.92 2.26
C SER A 131 9.65 -0.91 3.77
N VAL A 132 9.15 0.12 4.47
CA VAL A 132 9.19 0.19 5.95
C VAL A 132 8.42 -0.96 6.57
N THR A 133 7.26 -1.31 6.02
CA THR A 133 6.44 -2.43 6.52
C THR A 133 7.14 -3.77 6.31
N LEU A 134 7.76 -4.00 5.15
CA LEU A 134 8.55 -5.20 4.87
C LEU A 134 9.74 -5.35 5.83
N LEU A 135 10.43 -4.26 6.15
CA LEU A 135 11.52 -4.28 7.10
C LEU A 135 11.02 -4.58 8.53
N LYS A 136 9.87 -4.01 8.93
CA LYS A 136 9.26 -4.33 10.23
C LYS A 136 8.78 -5.78 10.33
N THR A 137 8.25 -6.36 9.26
CA THR A 137 7.81 -7.77 9.26
C THR A 137 9.01 -8.73 9.34
N SER A 138 10.12 -8.42 8.68
CA SER A 138 11.36 -9.21 8.81
C SER A 138 11.93 -9.15 10.24
N HIS A 139 11.97 -7.97 10.86
CA HIS A 139 12.34 -7.81 12.27
C HIS A 139 11.42 -8.62 13.21
N LEU A 140 10.11 -8.62 12.97
CA LEU A 140 9.16 -9.41 13.73
C LEU A 140 9.42 -10.92 13.58
N HIS A 141 9.82 -11.36 12.39
CA HIS A 141 10.20 -12.76 12.16
C HIS A 141 11.46 -13.14 12.95
N ILE A 142 12.48 -12.29 12.96
CA ILE A 142 13.70 -12.46 13.77
C ILE A 142 13.35 -12.51 15.27
N MET A 143 12.49 -11.61 15.73
CA MET A 143 12.02 -11.60 17.13
C MET A 143 11.25 -12.88 17.48
N ASN A 144 10.38 -13.37 16.60
CA ASN A 144 9.68 -14.64 16.81
C ASN A 144 10.61 -15.85 16.82
N TYR A 145 11.65 -15.85 15.99
CA TYR A 145 12.70 -16.86 16.04
C TYR A 145 13.44 -16.82 17.38
N SER A 146 13.88 -15.63 17.82
CA SER A 146 14.55 -15.46 19.12
C SER A 146 13.68 -15.92 20.30
N LYS A 147 12.37 -15.66 20.25
CA LYS A 147 11.38 -16.15 21.22
C LYS A 147 11.33 -17.68 21.26
N LYS A 148 11.31 -18.35 20.09
CA LYS A 148 11.31 -19.81 20.02
C LYS A 148 12.61 -20.40 20.59
N VAL A 149 13.76 -19.82 20.25
CA VAL A 149 15.06 -20.23 20.80
C VAL A 149 15.07 -20.08 22.32
N PHE A 150 14.57 -18.96 22.84
CA PHE A 150 14.44 -18.74 24.28
C PHE A 150 13.51 -19.75 24.95
N GLN A 151 12.36 -20.08 24.34
CA GLN A 151 11.45 -21.11 24.86
C GLN A 151 12.10 -22.49 24.93
N ILE A 152 12.88 -22.87 23.91
CA ILE A 152 13.66 -24.11 23.92
C ILE A 152 14.68 -24.09 25.07
N TRP A 153 15.37 -22.96 25.25
CA TRP A 153 16.32 -22.80 26.35
C TRP A 153 15.65 -22.94 27.73
N VAL A 154 14.49 -22.29 27.94
CA VAL A 154 13.70 -22.42 29.19
C VAL A 154 13.31 -23.88 29.43
N ARG A 155 12.77 -24.56 28.41
CA ARG A 155 12.38 -25.98 28.50
C ARG A 155 13.58 -26.87 28.86
N ASN A 156 14.75 -26.63 28.26
CA ASN A 156 15.97 -27.38 28.58
C ASN A 156 16.43 -27.13 30.03
N LYS A 157 16.27 -25.90 30.54
CA LYS A 157 16.54 -25.58 31.95
C LYS A 157 15.54 -26.27 32.90
N GLU A 158 14.26 -26.33 32.54
CA GLU A 158 13.25 -27.05 33.31
C GLU A 158 13.51 -28.56 33.35
N LEU A 159 13.87 -29.17 32.21
CA LEU A 159 14.29 -30.58 32.14
C LEU A 159 15.53 -30.84 33.00
N SER A 160 16.52 -29.94 32.95
CA SER A 160 17.71 -30.01 33.80
C SER A 160 17.36 -29.91 35.28
N ARG A 161 16.45 -29.00 35.66
CA ARG A 161 15.95 -28.86 37.03
C ARG A 161 15.24 -30.14 37.50
N SER A 162 14.37 -30.70 36.67
CA SER A 162 13.65 -31.94 36.96
C SER A 162 14.61 -33.12 37.15
N SER A 163 15.66 -33.21 36.32
CA SER A 163 16.72 -34.22 36.46
C SER A 163 17.48 -34.08 37.78
N ILE A 164 17.88 -32.85 38.14
CA ILE A 164 18.54 -32.57 39.43
C ILE A 164 17.61 -32.92 40.59
N GLN A 165 16.34 -32.54 40.53
CA GLN A 165 15.35 -32.84 41.58
C GLN A 165 15.14 -34.34 41.76
N ALA A 166 15.08 -35.12 40.66
CA ALA A 166 15.01 -36.58 40.72
C ALA A 166 16.26 -37.19 41.36
N LYS A 167 17.48 -36.69 41.04
CA LYS A 167 18.71 -37.12 41.72
C LYS A 167 18.66 -36.80 43.22
N LEU A 168 18.19 -35.61 43.59
CA LEU A 168 18.08 -35.16 44.97
C LEU A 168 17.12 -36.04 45.79
N LEU A 169 15.98 -36.44 45.19
CA LEU A 169 15.06 -37.41 45.79
C LEU A 169 15.72 -38.78 46.01
N LYS A 170 16.46 -39.30 45.02
CA LYS A 170 17.22 -40.56 45.17
C LYS A 170 18.26 -40.49 46.30
N TYR A 171 18.98 -39.37 46.42
CA TYR A 171 19.93 -39.18 47.53
C TYR A 171 19.22 -39.12 48.88
N LYS A 172 18.06 -38.44 48.96
CA LYS A 172 17.25 -38.37 50.17
C LYS A 172 16.76 -39.75 50.60
N GLU A 173 16.28 -40.56 49.66
CA GLU A 173 15.86 -41.94 49.90
C GLU A 173 17.03 -42.82 50.40
N LYS A 174 18.20 -42.74 49.74
CA LYS A 174 19.41 -43.45 50.18
C LYS A 174 19.84 -43.03 51.59
N SER A 175 19.75 -41.72 51.91
CA SER A 175 20.05 -41.20 53.24
C SER A 175 19.08 -41.74 54.30
N LEU A 176 17.78 -41.79 54.01
CA LEU A 176 16.77 -42.38 54.90
C LEU A 176 17.01 -43.87 55.13
N ASN A 177 17.32 -44.63 54.07
CA ASN A 177 17.65 -46.05 54.17
C ASN A 177 18.92 -46.29 55.00
N ASN A 178 19.95 -45.47 54.83
CA ASN A 178 21.16 -45.55 55.66
C ASN A 178 20.87 -45.21 57.13
N LYS A 179 20.00 -44.23 57.40
CA LYS A 179 19.58 -43.89 58.76
C LYS A 179 18.80 -45.03 59.41
N ALA A 180 17.91 -45.69 58.67
CA ALA A 180 17.19 -46.87 59.13
C ALA A 180 18.15 -48.04 59.43
N LYS A 181 19.13 -48.30 58.55
CA LYS A 181 20.19 -49.29 58.80
C LYS A 181 20.99 -48.97 60.06
N LEU A 182 21.38 -47.71 60.26
CA LEU A 182 22.10 -47.28 61.45
C LEU A 182 21.28 -47.49 62.72
N MET A 183 19.98 -47.15 62.71
CA MET A 183 19.10 -47.43 63.85
C MET A 183 18.97 -48.92 64.14
N ASN A 184 18.85 -49.76 63.10
CA ASN A 184 18.83 -51.22 63.27
C ASN A 184 20.14 -51.74 63.86
N LEU A 185 21.30 -51.27 63.39
CA LEU A 185 22.59 -51.65 63.95
C LEU A 185 22.75 -51.18 65.40
N GLN A 186 22.29 -49.98 65.73
CA GLN A 186 22.28 -49.48 67.11
C GLN A 186 21.42 -50.37 68.02
N LYS A 187 20.26 -50.83 67.53
CA LYS A 187 19.39 -51.77 68.25
C LYS A 187 20.07 -53.12 68.46
N VAL A 188 20.65 -53.71 67.41
CA VAL A 188 21.39 -54.97 67.52
C VAL A 188 22.55 -54.85 68.51
N HIS A 189 23.30 -53.75 68.45
CA HIS A 189 24.39 -53.49 69.39
C HIS A 189 23.89 -53.33 70.84
N SER A 190 22.74 -52.67 71.08
CA SER A 190 22.18 -52.61 72.43
C SER A 190 21.71 -53.97 72.95
N ASP A 191 21.11 -54.78 72.07
CA ASP A 191 20.66 -56.13 72.41
C ASP A 191 21.87 -57.03 72.73
N GLU A 192 22.91 -56.99 71.91
CA GLU A 192 24.17 -57.73 72.13
C GLU A 192 24.90 -57.26 73.39
N LYS A 193 24.91 -55.95 73.67
CA LYS A 193 25.45 -55.41 74.92
C LYS A 193 24.68 -55.95 76.14
N SER A 194 23.35 -55.99 76.08
CA SER A 194 22.52 -56.55 77.15
C SER A 194 22.77 -58.05 77.34
N SER A 195 22.92 -58.81 76.25
CA SER A 195 23.28 -60.23 76.27
C SER A 195 24.66 -60.46 76.89
N ASN A 196 25.65 -59.65 76.50
CA ASN A 196 26.99 -59.69 77.07
C ASN A 196 27.00 -59.32 78.56
N GLU A 197 26.17 -58.38 79.00
CA GLU A 197 25.98 -58.09 80.43
C GLU A 197 25.36 -59.28 81.16
N ILE A 198 24.37 -59.96 80.58
CA ILE A 198 23.80 -61.20 81.15
C ILE A 198 24.85 -62.31 81.24
N LEU A 199 25.65 -62.52 80.17
CA LEU A 199 26.73 -63.51 80.15
C LEU A 199 27.83 -63.16 81.15
N LYS A 200 28.19 -61.88 81.29
CA LYS A 200 29.14 -61.39 82.29
C LYS A 200 28.61 -61.63 83.70
N ASN A 201 27.32 -61.38 83.95
CA ASN A 201 26.67 -61.66 85.23
C ASN A 201 26.64 -63.17 85.50
N LYS A 202 26.31 -64.01 84.50
CA LYS A 202 26.38 -65.48 84.63
C LYS A 202 27.81 -65.97 84.87
N SER A 203 28.80 -65.43 84.17
CA SER A 203 30.21 -65.73 84.39
C SER A 203 30.65 -65.34 85.80
N GLN A 204 30.23 -64.17 86.29
CA GLN A 204 30.44 -63.75 87.68
C GLN A 204 29.72 -64.67 88.66
N GLN A 205 28.49 -65.12 88.38
CA GLN A 205 27.77 -66.10 89.18
C GLN A 205 28.51 -67.43 89.20
N TYR A 206 28.94 -67.99 88.06
CA TYR A 206 29.72 -69.23 88.01
C TYR A 206 31.06 -69.10 88.72
N ARG A 207 31.72 -67.94 88.58
CA ARG A 207 32.95 -67.64 89.30
C ARG A 207 32.69 -67.54 90.81
N HIS A 208 31.57 -66.94 91.20
CA HIS A 208 31.11 -66.93 92.59
C HIS A 208 30.81 -68.33 93.08
N TRP A 209 30.04 -69.15 92.35
CA TRP A 209 29.78 -70.56 92.67
C TRP A 209 31.07 -71.36 92.77
N TYR A 210 31.99 -71.22 91.82
CA TYR A 210 33.31 -71.84 91.86
C TYR A 210 34.07 -71.42 93.11
N PHE A 211 34.11 -70.12 93.41
CA PHE A 211 34.68 -69.60 94.65
C PHE A 211 33.90 -70.06 95.88
N LEU A 212 32.59 -70.32 95.80
CA LEU A 212 31.76 -70.79 96.88
C LEU A 212 31.99 -72.28 97.12
N TYR A 213 32.27 -73.08 96.09
CA TYR A 213 32.73 -74.47 96.20
C TYR A 213 34.16 -74.55 96.70
N GLN A 214 35.06 -73.72 96.16
CA GLN A 214 36.43 -73.57 96.65
C GLN A 214 36.42 -73.03 98.09
N MET A 215 35.52 -72.11 98.41
CA MET A 215 35.26 -71.64 99.76
C MET A 215 34.64 -72.74 100.58
N ILE A 216 33.65 -73.53 100.17
CA ILE A 216 33.15 -74.68 100.97
C ILE A 216 34.31 -75.63 101.30
N SER A 217 35.22 -75.83 100.34
CA SER A 217 36.49 -76.56 100.50
C SER A 217 37.52 -75.84 101.39
N GLN A 218 37.45 -74.51 101.50
CA GLN A 218 38.31 -73.67 102.37
C GLN A 218 37.59 -73.21 103.65
N LEU A 219 36.28 -73.40 103.81
CA LEU A 219 35.32 -73.04 104.87
C LEU A 219 35.08 -74.23 105.79
N SER A 220 35.39 -75.44 105.32
CA SER A 220 36.08 -76.42 106.14
C SER A 220 37.39 -75.89 106.78
N GLY A 221 37.84 -74.66 106.46
CA GLY A 221 39.00 -73.98 107.05
C GLY A 221 38.79 -72.53 107.60
N GLU A 222 38.08 -71.59 106.96
CA GLU A 222 38.16 -70.14 107.30
C GLU A 222 36.87 -69.31 107.05
N SER A 223 35.80 -69.54 107.83
CA SER A 223 34.45 -69.00 107.58
C SER A 223 34.08 -67.58 107.99
N LEU A 224 35.02 -66.69 108.32
CA LEU A 224 34.63 -65.49 109.08
C LEU A 224 35.13 -64.10 108.63
N LYS A 225 35.71 -63.89 107.44
CA LYS A 225 36.26 -62.54 107.09
C LYS A 225 35.77 -61.84 105.80
N GLY A 226 35.11 -62.50 104.85
CA GLY A 226 34.89 -61.92 103.51
C GLY A 226 33.65 -61.01 103.33
N VAL A 227 32.64 -61.13 104.19
CA VAL A 227 31.33 -60.46 104.00
C VAL A 227 31.40 -58.94 104.17
N PHE A 228 32.40 -58.43 104.88
CA PHE A 228 32.52 -57.00 105.20
C PHE A 228 32.91 -56.11 104.00
N TYR A 229 33.55 -56.65 102.96
CA TYR A 229 34.09 -55.83 101.85
C TYR A 229 33.14 -55.64 100.66
N SER A 230 31.99 -56.33 100.63
CA SER A 230 31.11 -56.32 99.45
C SER A 230 30.07 -55.19 99.46
N ILE A 231 29.90 -54.49 100.58
CA ILE A 231 28.89 -53.42 100.75
C ILE A 231 29.47 -52.04 100.40
N ASP A 232 30.80 -51.85 100.47
CA ASP A 232 31.46 -50.55 100.29
C ASP A 232 31.58 -50.10 98.81
N GLY A 233 31.39 -51.03 97.86
CA GLY A 233 31.46 -50.72 96.43
C GLY A 233 30.19 -50.11 95.83
N LEU A 234 29.06 -50.14 96.55
CA LEU A 234 27.74 -49.74 96.04
C LEU A 234 27.34 -48.29 96.38
N VAL A 235 28.08 -47.58 97.24
CA VAL A 235 27.67 -46.29 97.83
C VAL A 235 28.65 -45.15 97.53
N ASN A 236 29.29 -45.13 96.35
CA ASN A 236 30.02 -43.94 95.91
C ASN A 236 29.09 -42.99 95.13
N GLU A 237 28.32 -42.17 95.87
CA GLU A 237 27.40 -41.12 95.36
C GLU A 237 28.08 -40.15 94.37
N THR A 238 29.38 -39.92 94.51
CA THR A 238 30.19 -39.02 93.66
C THR A 238 30.22 -39.44 92.18
N ASN A 239 30.07 -40.74 91.89
CA ASN A 239 30.11 -41.26 90.52
C ASN A 239 28.77 -41.07 89.78
N LEU A 240 27.66 -40.98 90.51
CA LEU A 240 26.33 -40.78 89.93
C LEU A 240 26.07 -39.30 89.64
N GLU A 241 26.50 -38.41 90.55
CA GLU A 241 26.43 -36.97 90.36
C GLU A 241 27.31 -36.49 89.19
N GLY A 242 28.51 -37.05 89.04
CA GLY A 242 29.39 -36.78 87.90
C GLY A 242 28.77 -37.16 86.56
N LYS A 243 28.10 -38.33 86.49
CA LYS A 243 27.37 -38.76 85.28
C LYS A 243 26.18 -37.85 84.97
N LEU A 244 25.42 -37.45 85.98
CA LEU A 244 24.29 -36.52 85.82
C LEU A 244 24.75 -35.13 85.35
N LYS A 245 25.84 -34.57 85.91
CA LYS A 245 26.45 -33.31 85.44
C LYS A 245 26.91 -33.39 83.99
N MET A 246 27.50 -34.52 83.59
CA MET A 246 27.93 -34.73 82.20
C MET A 246 26.74 -34.84 81.23
N ILE A 247 25.66 -35.52 81.61
CA ILE A 247 24.40 -35.56 80.85
C ILE A 247 23.75 -34.17 80.77
N HIS A 248 23.76 -33.40 81.86
CA HIS A 248 23.24 -32.04 81.87
C HIS A 248 24.04 -31.10 80.95
N ASN A 249 25.37 -31.16 81.00
CA ASN A 249 26.22 -30.34 80.14
C ASN A 249 26.10 -30.71 78.65
N SER A 250 26.02 -32.01 78.35
CA SER A 250 25.80 -32.48 76.96
C SER A 250 24.42 -32.07 76.42
N THR A 251 23.37 -32.13 77.23
CA THR A 251 22.03 -31.66 76.84
C THR A 251 21.98 -30.14 76.67
N LYS A 252 22.68 -29.37 77.51
CA LYS A 252 22.82 -27.91 77.36
C LYS A 252 23.52 -27.54 76.04
N ILE A 253 24.63 -28.22 75.71
CA ILE A 253 25.34 -28.01 74.43
C ILE A 253 24.46 -28.38 73.24
N ALA A 254 23.74 -29.51 73.32
CA ALA A 254 22.81 -29.93 72.26
C ALA A 254 21.67 -28.92 72.04
N ASN A 255 21.11 -28.36 73.13
CA ASN A 255 20.07 -27.33 73.05
C ASN A 255 20.59 -26.04 72.41
N ASN A 256 21.78 -25.57 72.77
CA ASN A 256 22.39 -24.38 72.15
C ASN A 256 22.64 -24.58 70.63
N LEU A 257 23.12 -25.76 70.23
CA LEU A 257 23.28 -26.11 68.81
C LEU A 257 21.94 -26.15 68.07
N LEU A 258 20.88 -26.62 68.73
CA LEU A 258 19.51 -26.63 68.19
C LEU A 258 18.99 -25.20 68.00
N THR A 259 19.23 -24.31 68.97
CA THR A 259 18.81 -22.90 68.87
C THR A 259 19.51 -22.20 67.71
N GLN A 260 20.83 -22.36 67.57
CA GLN A 260 21.58 -21.79 66.44
C GLN A 260 21.11 -22.33 65.08
N LYS A 261 20.83 -23.63 64.98
CA LYS A 261 20.27 -24.21 63.75
C LYS A 261 18.88 -23.67 63.44
N LEU A 262 18.06 -23.43 64.46
CA LEU A 262 16.73 -22.85 64.30
C LEU A 262 16.83 -21.41 63.79
N GLU A 263 17.72 -20.59 64.36
CA GLU A 263 17.98 -19.22 63.91
C GLU A 263 18.43 -19.17 62.44
N LEU A 264 19.41 -20.01 62.06
CA LEU A 264 19.86 -20.12 60.66
C LEU A 264 18.73 -20.55 59.72
N PHE A 265 17.87 -21.46 60.16
CA PHE A 265 16.70 -21.87 59.38
C PHE A 265 15.70 -20.72 59.19
N ILE A 266 15.44 -19.94 60.25
CA ILE A 266 14.57 -18.75 60.18
C ILE A 266 15.17 -17.70 59.24
N ILE A 267 16.47 -17.40 59.34
CA ILE A 267 17.14 -16.44 58.45
C ILE A 267 17.05 -16.89 56.99
N ASN A 268 17.34 -18.16 56.71
CA ASN A 268 17.26 -18.71 55.35
C ASN A 268 15.84 -18.70 54.78
N THR A 269 14.83 -19.01 55.60
CA THR A 269 13.42 -18.99 55.15
C THR A 269 12.94 -17.56 54.89
N VAL A 270 13.29 -16.60 55.75
CA VAL A 270 13.00 -15.17 55.52
C VAL A 270 13.69 -14.66 54.26
N PHE A 271 14.97 -15.00 54.06
CA PHE A 271 15.72 -14.62 52.85
C PHE A 271 15.10 -15.21 51.58
N ALA A 272 14.76 -16.50 51.58
CA ALA A 272 14.07 -17.14 50.46
C ALA A 272 12.70 -16.50 50.17
N SER A 273 11.95 -16.13 51.21
CA SER A 273 10.67 -15.44 51.09
C SER A 273 10.81 -14.05 50.47
N ARG A 274 11.82 -13.26 50.91
CA ARG A 274 12.14 -11.95 50.33
C ARG A 274 12.54 -12.05 48.86
N GLN A 275 13.41 -13.00 48.51
CA GLN A 275 13.76 -13.24 47.11
C GLN A 275 12.53 -13.60 46.28
N LYS A 276 11.69 -14.51 46.75
CA LYS A 276 10.45 -14.89 46.08
C LYS A 276 9.54 -13.68 45.85
N SER A 277 9.36 -12.83 46.86
CA SER A 277 8.56 -11.60 46.76
C SER A 277 9.12 -10.65 45.70
N SER A 278 10.45 -10.42 45.70
CA SER A 278 11.12 -9.59 44.68
C SER A 278 10.94 -10.15 43.26
N TYR A 279 11.03 -11.47 43.06
CA TYR A 279 10.77 -12.10 41.76
C TYR A 279 9.31 -11.94 41.32
N ILE A 280 8.35 -12.08 42.24
CA ILE A 280 6.93 -11.86 41.95
C ILE A 280 6.68 -10.41 41.54
N GLU A 281 7.27 -9.46 42.25
CA GLU A 281 7.14 -8.04 41.94
C GLU A 281 7.72 -7.70 40.55
N LYS A 282 8.93 -8.17 40.24
CA LYS A 282 9.53 -8.04 38.91
C LYS A 282 8.68 -8.70 37.82
N SER A 283 8.10 -9.87 38.11
CA SER A 283 7.18 -10.54 37.18
C SER A 283 5.93 -9.69 36.91
N ASN A 284 5.33 -9.11 37.95
CA ASN A 284 4.16 -8.24 37.84
C ASN A 284 4.48 -6.94 37.08
N GLN A 285 5.64 -6.32 37.34
CA GLN A 285 6.12 -5.17 36.57
C GLN A 285 6.28 -5.52 35.08
N ASN A 286 6.90 -6.67 34.77
CA ASN A 286 7.04 -7.17 33.40
C ASN A 286 5.69 -7.48 32.74
N ALA A 287 4.70 -7.95 33.49
CA ALA A 287 3.35 -8.18 32.99
C ALA A 287 2.65 -6.84 32.64
N LYS A 288 2.76 -5.83 33.51
CA LYS A 288 2.27 -4.46 33.24
C LYS A 288 2.94 -3.85 32.02
N TYR A 289 4.27 -3.97 31.90
CA TYR A 289 5.03 -3.48 30.75
C TYR A 289 4.57 -4.14 29.44
N ARG A 290 4.38 -5.47 29.44
CA ARG A 290 3.80 -6.20 28.30
C ARG A 290 2.42 -5.68 27.94
N GLN A 291 1.53 -5.50 28.91
CA GLN A 291 0.19 -4.98 28.66
C GLN A 291 0.22 -3.57 28.06
N ASN A 292 1.13 -2.70 28.52
CA ASN A 292 1.30 -1.37 27.97
C ASN A 292 1.79 -1.40 26.52
N ILE A 293 2.80 -2.23 26.21
CA ILE A 293 3.27 -2.44 24.83
C ILE A 293 2.13 -2.95 23.94
N TYR A 294 1.32 -3.90 24.41
CA TYR A 294 0.18 -4.40 23.63
C TYR A 294 -0.85 -3.31 23.34
N LYS A 295 -1.12 -2.40 24.29
CA LYS A 295 -2.00 -1.25 24.07
C LYS A 295 -1.42 -0.30 23.01
N GLN A 296 -0.13 0.03 23.12
CA GLN A 296 0.56 0.89 22.15
C GLN A 296 0.60 0.27 20.75
N LEU A 297 0.85 -1.05 20.64
CA LEU A 297 0.80 -1.76 19.36
C LEU A 297 -0.60 -1.74 18.75
N LYS A 298 -1.64 -1.90 19.57
CA LYS A 298 -3.03 -1.86 19.11
C LYS A 298 -3.41 -0.47 18.59
N SER A 299 -3.04 0.60 19.31
CA SER A 299 -3.32 1.98 18.88
C SER A 299 -2.52 2.37 17.63
N LEU A 300 -1.26 1.94 17.54
CA LEU A 300 -0.43 2.18 16.36
C LEU A 300 -0.98 1.43 15.14
N LYS A 301 -1.47 0.19 15.32
CA LYS A 301 -2.13 -0.57 14.26
C LYS A 301 -3.40 0.11 13.76
N SER A 302 -4.27 0.58 14.65
CA SER A 302 -5.49 1.31 14.23
C SER A 302 -5.15 2.59 13.48
N SER A 303 -4.17 3.37 13.99
CA SER A 303 -3.71 4.60 13.34
C SER A 303 -3.11 4.36 11.95
N LEU A 304 -2.33 3.27 11.77
CA LEU A 304 -1.80 2.91 10.45
C LEU A 304 -2.89 2.47 9.47
N ILE A 305 -3.87 1.70 9.93
CA ILE A 305 -4.99 1.27 9.08
C ILE A 305 -5.80 2.49 8.61
N GLU A 306 -6.14 3.38 9.54
CA GLU A 306 -6.84 4.63 9.24
C GLU A 306 -6.05 5.52 8.26
N HIS A 307 -4.73 5.67 8.48
CA HIS A 307 -3.88 6.42 7.56
C HIS A 307 -3.84 5.79 6.16
N MET A 308 -3.74 4.47 6.04
CA MET A 308 -3.81 3.80 4.74
C MET A 308 -5.19 3.95 4.07
N ASP A 309 -6.28 3.89 4.84
CA ASP A 309 -7.63 4.11 4.33
C ASP A 309 -7.82 5.53 3.80
N ASN A 310 -7.26 6.52 4.51
CA ASN A 310 -7.25 7.91 4.06
C ASN A 310 -6.44 8.08 2.77
N MET A 311 -5.24 7.50 2.68
CA MET A 311 -4.42 7.53 1.46
C MET A 311 -5.09 6.83 0.27
N THR A 312 -5.76 5.70 0.53
CA THR A 312 -6.51 4.97 -0.50
C THR A 312 -7.70 5.79 -1.00
N SER A 313 -8.38 6.48 -0.10
CA SER A 313 -9.52 7.35 -0.43
C SER A 313 -9.06 8.57 -1.23
N ALA A 314 -7.96 9.21 -0.82
CA ALA A 314 -7.35 10.34 -1.53
C ALA A 314 -6.87 9.96 -2.95
N LEU A 315 -6.33 8.75 -3.11
CA LEU A 315 -5.93 8.24 -4.41
C LEU A 315 -7.14 8.03 -5.33
N LYS A 316 -8.24 7.46 -4.80
CA LYS A 316 -9.48 7.29 -5.58
C LYS A 316 -10.08 8.63 -6.00
N THR A 317 -10.10 9.63 -5.13
CA THR A 317 -10.60 10.97 -5.49
C THR A 317 -9.71 11.63 -6.53
N SER A 318 -8.39 11.53 -6.38
CA SER A 318 -7.44 12.04 -7.38
C SER A 318 -7.60 11.35 -8.74
N GLU A 319 -7.92 10.05 -8.78
CA GLU A 319 -8.19 9.33 -10.02
C GLU A 319 -9.47 9.80 -10.70
N THR A 320 -10.55 9.99 -9.94
CA THR A 320 -11.79 10.56 -10.49
C THR A 320 -11.60 11.99 -10.99
N ASP A 321 -10.76 12.78 -10.31
CA ASP A 321 -10.44 14.14 -10.71
C ASP A 321 -9.60 14.15 -12.01
N CYS A 322 -8.62 13.25 -12.13
CA CYS A 322 -7.87 13.06 -13.39
C CYS A 322 -8.80 12.68 -14.55
N GLU A 323 -9.73 11.74 -14.35
CA GLU A 323 -10.66 11.30 -15.40
C GLU A 323 -11.62 12.42 -15.82
N THR A 324 -12.17 13.17 -14.87
CA THR A 324 -13.07 14.30 -15.15
C THR A 324 -12.35 15.44 -15.86
N LEU A 325 -11.13 15.79 -15.44
CA LEU A 325 -10.29 16.78 -16.12
C LEU A 325 -9.92 16.33 -17.53
N PHE A 326 -9.55 15.06 -17.72
CA PHE A 326 -9.23 14.50 -19.03
C PHE A 326 -10.42 14.52 -20.00
N LEU A 327 -11.63 14.23 -19.51
CA LEU A 327 -12.84 14.35 -20.32
C LEU A 327 -13.14 15.82 -20.66
N SER A 328 -12.91 16.74 -19.72
CA SER A 328 -13.09 18.17 -19.92
C SER A 328 -12.11 18.74 -20.95
N THR A 329 -10.82 18.39 -20.87
CA THR A 329 -9.81 18.80 -21.86
C THR A 329 -10.18 18.30 -23.26
N LYS A 330 -10.56 17.03 -23.38
CA LYS A 330 -10.99 16.46 -24.66
C LYS A 330 -12.24 17.12 -25.24
N SER A 331 -13.17 17.57 -24.39
CA SER A 331 -14.34 18.34 -24.83
C SER A 331 -13.92 19.71 -25.36
N LYS A 332 -13.00 20.41 -24.68
CA LYS A 332 -12.51 21.72 -25.09
C LYS A 332 -11.64 21.67 -26.34
N GLU A 333 -10.85 20.62 -26.53
CA GLU A 333 -10.13 20.37 -27.79
C GLU A 333 -11.08 20.27 -28.97
N LYS A 334 -12.20 19.55 -28.80
CA LYS A 334 -13.24 19.47 -29.84
C LYS A 334 -13.89 20.83 -30.11
N GLU A 335 -14.25 21.59 -29.07
CA GLU A 335 -14.79 22.95 -29.24
C GLU A 335 -13.83 23.85 -30.02
N ILE A 336 -12.52 23.79 -29.75
CA ILE A 336 -11.51 24.56 -30.49
C ILE A 336 -11.46 24.13 -31.96
N ILE A 337 -11.48 22.83 -32.24
CA ILE A 337 -11.49 22.30 -33.61
C ILE A 337 -12.74 22.79 -34.35
N ASP A 338 -13.92 22.69 -33.73
CA ASP A 338 -15.19 23.10 -34.32
C ASP A 338 -15.21 24.62 -34.61
N PHE A 339 -14.79 25.45 -33.64
CA PHE A 339 -14.68 26.90 -33.85
C PHE A 339 -13.65 27.27 -34.92
N SER A 340 -12.55 26.52 -35.02
CA SER A 340 -11.53 26.76 -36.05
C SER A 340 -12.07 26.46 -37.45
N LEU A 341 -12.82 25.37 -37.61
CA LEU A 341 -13.49 25.02 -38.85
C LEU A 341 -14.55 26.07 -39.25
N GLU A 342 -15.35 26.55 -38.29
CA GLU A 342 -16.31 27.64 -38.54
C GLU A 342 -15.62 28.95 -38.94
N TYR A 343 -14.51 29.28 -38.27
CA TYR A 343 -13.71 30.46 -38.57
C TYR A 343 -13.10 30.39 -39.97
N GLU A 344 -12.54 29.24 -40.37
CA GLU A 344 -12.03 29.01 -41.72
C GLU A 344 -13.12 29.17 -42.79
N GLY A 345 -14.30 28.58 -42.56
CA GLY A 345 -15.44 28.75 -43.46
C GLY A 345 -15.94 30.19 -43.57
N MET A 346 -15.84 30.98 -42.49
CA MET A 346 -16.15 32.41 -42.52
C MET A 346 -15.09 33.23 -43.25
N GLN A 347 -13.80 32.91 -43.05
CA GLN A 347 -12.68 33.54 -43.77
C GLN A 347 -12.77 33.28 -45.27
N GLU A 348 -13.12 32.06 -45.69
CA GLU A 348 -13.35 31.73 -47.09
C GLU A 348 -14.49 32.55 -47.70
N LYS A 349 -15.65 32.64 -47.03
CA LYS A 349 -16.76 33.52 -47.46
C LYS A 349 -16.36 34.99 -47.55
N LEU A 350 -15.49 35.45 -46.65
CA LEU A 350 -15.00 36.82 -46.63
C LEU A 350 -14.05 37.07 -47.81
N ARG A 351 -13.16 36.13 -48.13
CA ARG A 351 -12.31 36.15 -49.32
C ARG A 351 -13.13 36.12 -50.60
N GLU A 352 -14.15 35.27 -50.70
CA GLU A 352 -15.07 35.24 -51.84
C GLU A 352 -15.80 36.58 -52.03
N ALA A 353 -16.29 37.18 -50.94
CA ALA A 353 -16.97 38.46 -50.97
C ALA A 353 -16.01 39.61 -51.33
N GLN A 354 -14.74 39.54 -50.92
CA GLN A 354 -13.69 40.48 -51.32
C GLN A 354 -13.30 40.31 -52.79
N ALA A 355 -13.11 39.08 -53.27
CA ALA A 355 -12.80 38.77 -54.66
C ALA A 355 -13.92 39.25 -55.59
N LYS A 356 -15.19 39.00 -55.24
CA LYS A 356 -16.37 39.52 -55.96
C LYS A 356 -16.45 41.05 -55.99
N GLN A 357 -15.88 41.75 -55.02
CA GLN A 357 -15.81 43.22 -55.03
C GLN A 357 -14.60 43.76 -55.79
N GLN A 358 -13.45 43.07 -55.75
CA GLN A 358 -12.26 43.47 -56.49
C GLN A 358 -12.39 43.19 -58.00
N SER A 359 -13.11 42.15 -58.42
CA SER A 359 -13.29 41.82 -59.85
C SER A 359 -14.10 42.86 -60.63
N ILE A 360 -14.71 43.84 -59.97
CA ILE A 360 -15.59 44.84 -60.62
C ILE A 360 -14.84 46.15 -60.93
N LYS A 361 -13.69 46.45 -60.30
CA LYS A 361 -12.92 47.70 -60.53
C LYS A 361 -11.43 47.54 -60.17
N ARG A 362 -10.66 46.72 -60.89
CA ARG A 362 -9.19 46.73 -60.79
C ARG A 362 -8.61 47.65 -61.86
N GLU A 363 -8.01 48.74 -61.39
CA GLU A 363 -7.05 49.53 -62.17
C GLU A 363 -5.76 48.72 -62.27
N LEU A 364 -5.44 48.26 -63.48
CA LEU A 364 -4.23 47.50 -63.77
C LEU A 364 -3.20 48.41 -64.45
N LEU A 365 -1.92 48.23 -64.14
CA LEU A 365 -0.83 48.97 -64.79
C LEU A 365 -0.23 48.11 -65.91
N CYS A 366 -0.18 48.66 -67.12
CA CYS A 366 0.40 47.95 -68.25
C CYS A 366 1.93 47.94 -68.19
N LYS A 367 2.57 46.77 -68.24
CA LYS A 367 4.04 46.62 -68.26
C LYS A 367 4.74 47.35 -69.41
N LEU A 368 4.01 47.59 -70.51
CA LEU A 368 4.59 48.02 -71.78
C LEU A 368 4.47 49.53 -72.00
N CYS A 369 3.32 50.12 -71.70
CA CYS A 369 3.08 51.55 -71.84
C CYS A 369 3.02 52.29 -70.50
N ASN A 370 3.07 51.56 -69.38
CA ASN A 370 2.91 52.08 -68.01
C ASN A 370 1.62 52.89 -67.76
N LYS A 371 0.64 52.81 -68.66
CA LYS A 371 -0.67 53.42 -68.45
C LYS A 371 -1.57 52.50 -67.63
N VAL A 372 -2.40 53.12 -66.80
CA VAL A 372 -3.47 52.44 -66.07
C VAL A 372 -4.57 52.08 -67.06
N TYR A 373 -5.08 50.85 -66.97
CA TYR A 373 -6.18 50.36 -67.79
C TYR A 373 -7.12 49.49 -66.94
N TYR A 374 -8.37 49.38 -67.36
CA TYR A 374 -9.34 48.46 -66.77
C TYR A 374 -9.44 47.22 -67.65
N GLU A 375 -9.50 46.04 -67.04
CA GLU A 375 -9.59 44.78 -67.80
C GLU A 375 -10.86 44.73 -68.67
N THR A 376 -11.94 45.37 -68.24
CA THR A 376 -13.18 45.52 -69.00
C THR A 376 -13.02 46.36 -70.28
N GLU A 377 -11.99 47.19 -70.36
CA GLU A 377 -11.69 48.10 -71.48
C GLU A 377 -10.40 47.69 -72.25
N ASN A 378 -9.84 46.51 -71.93
CA ASN A 378 -8.60 46.00 -72.49
C ASN A 378 -8.80 45.29 -73.85
N TYR A 379 -9.09 46.07 -74.89
CA TYR A 379 -9.25 45.57 -76.25
C TYR A 379 -7.90 45.42 -76.97
N ASN A 380 -7.88 44.71 -78.11
CA ASN A 380 -6.69 44.48 -78.93
C ASN A 380 -5.99 45.78 -79.39
N TRP A 381 -6.61 46.94 -79.24
CA TRP A 381 -6.08 48.23 -79.66
C TRP A 381 -5.86 49.25 -78.53
N SER A 382 -6.10 48.86 -77.28
CA SER A 382 -6.07 49.80 -76.14
C SER A 382 -4.65 50.24 -75.75
N CYS A 383 -3.63 49.41 -76.01
CA CYS A 383 -2.23 49.71 -75.70
C CYS A 383 -1.46 50.05 -76.98
N SER A 384 -0.93 51.27 -77.09
CA SER A 384 -0.04 51.68 -78.19
C SER A 384 1.40 51.75 -77.73
N VAL A 385 2.27 50.92 -78.31
CA VAL A 385 3.69 50.84 -77.94
C VAL A 385 4.60 50.73 -79.16
N HIS A 386 5.82 51.23 -79.03
CA HIS A 386 6.89 51.01 -80.00
C HIS A 386 7.60 49.69 -79.67
N ILE A 387 7.81 48.82 -80.66
CA ILE A 387 8.52 47.54 -80.47
C ILE A 387 10.01 47.79 -80.25
N SER A 388 10.58 48.74 -80.99
CA SER A 388 11.99 49.11 -80.88
C SER A 388 12.20 50.16 -79.78
N GLN A 389 13.32 50.08 -79.08
CA GLN A 389 13.76 51.13 -78.18
C GLN A 389 14.15 52.41 -78.96
N TRP A 390 14.01 53.58 -78.34
CA TRP A 390 14.40 54.86 -78.93
C TRP A 390 15.92 54.89 -79.19
N SER A 391 16.31 55.08 -80.45
CA SER A 391 17.73 55.06 -80.86
C SER A 391 18.48 56.38 -80.62
N GLY A 392 17.81 57.41 -80.11
CA GLY A 392 18.35 58.76 -79.95
C GLY A 392 17.80 59.76 -80.98
N ALA A 393 17.45 59.31 -82.19
CA ALA A 393 16.92 60.16 -83.26
C ALA A 393 15.61 59.64 -83.90
N VAL A 394 15.39 58.32 -83.92
CA VAL A 394 14.18 57.73 -84.54
C VAL A 394 13.79 56.40 -83.87
N TYR A 395 12.49 56.08 -83.87
CA TYR A 395 11.98 54.75 -83.56
C TYR A 395 12.08 53.85 -84.81
N TRP A 396 12.85 52.77 -84.71
CA TRP A 396 13.12 51.89 -85.86
C TRP A 396 11.88 51.17 -86.36
N CYS A 397 10.89 50.96 -85.50
CA CYS A 397 9.65 50.27 -85.87
C CYS A 397 8.68 51.10 -86.74
N CYS A 398 8.79 52.43 -86.77
CA CYS A 398 7.84 53.27 -87.53
C CYS A 398 8.40 54.56 -88.13
N GLY A 399 9.66 54.88 -87.89
CA GLY A 399 10.28 56.11 -88.41
C GLY A 399 9.89 57.39 -87.65
N ALA A 400 9.18 57.30 -86.52
CA ALA A 400 8.83 58.47 -85.72
C ALA A 400 10.09 59.12 -85.13
N THR A 401 10.24 60.43 -85.29
CA THR A 401 11.43 61.22 -84.92
C THR A 401 11.34 61.91 -83.56
N ASN A 402 10.21 61.76 -82.85
CA ASN A 402 10.03 62.26 -81.50
C ASN A 402 10.00 61.11 -80.50
N LYS A 403 10.75 61.24 -79.40
CA LYS A 403 10.78 60.27 -78.29
C LYS A 403 9.40 60.05 -77.66
N ASP A 404 8.55 61.07 -77.66
CA ASP A 404 7.21 61.01 -77.06
C ASP A 404 6.10 60.67 -78.08
N SER A 405 6.47 60.17 -79.27
CA SER A 405 5.48 59.75 -80.27
C SER A 405 4.66 58.55 -79.78
N ILE A 406 3.37 58.52 -80.15
CA ILE A 406 2.48 57.40 -79.84
C ILE A 406 3.02 56.12 -80.48
N GLY A 407 2.99 55.02 -79.72
CA GLY A 407 3.44 53.71 -80.17
C GLY A 407 2.76 53.26 -81.46
N CYS A 408 3.54 52.77 -82.41
CA CYS A 408 3.03 52.39 -83.73
C CYS A 408 2.27 51.05 -83.74
N GLN A 409 2.53 50.17 -82.77
CA GLN A 409 1.83 48.90 -82.66
C GLN A 409 0.75 48.98 -81.59
N LYS A 410 -0.48 48.63 -81.99
CA LYS A 410 -1.61 48.52 -81.06
C LYS A 410 -1.78 47.07 -80.62
N ARG A 411 -1.87 46.82 -79.32
CA ARG A 411 -2.12 45.50 -78.70
C ARG A 411 -2.96 45.64 -77.44
N ARG A 412 -3.30 44.52 -76.80
CA ARG A 412 -3.83 44.51 -75.43
C ARG A 412 -2.76 44.98 -74.44
N HIS A 413 -3.18 45.62 -73.36
CA HIS A 413 -2.31 45.86 -72.23
C HIS A 413 -1.91 44.53 -71.59
N GLU A 414 -0.62 44.39 -71.31
CA GLU A 414 -0.07 43.26 -70.54
C GLU A 414 0.09 43.68 -69.08
N GLU A 415 -0.51 42.90 -68.17
CA GLU A 415 -0.46 43.14 -66.73
C GLU A 415 0.98 42.99 -66.21
N ARG A 416 1.42 43.98 -65.43
CA ARG A 416 2.64 43.85 -64.63
C ARG A 416 2.31 42.93 -63.45
N LYS A 417 2.63 41.64 -63.58
CA LYS A 417 2.62 40.68 -62.46
C LYS A 417 3.72 41.10 -61.48
N ASP A 418 3.39 41.99 -60.55
CA ASP A 418 4.24 42.19 -59.38
C ASP A 418 4.13 40.89 -58.55
N GLU A 419 5.22 40.13 -58.53
CA GLU A 419 5.33 38.90 -57.75
C GLU A 419 5.20 39.24 -56.25
N GLU A 420 4.25 38.56 -55.60
CA GLU A 420 4.15 38.36 -54.14
C GLU A 420 4.05 39.62 -53.27
N THR A 421 2.86 40.24 -53.26
CA THR A 421 2.42 41.02 -52.08
C THR A 421 2.39 40.14 -50.82
N GLU A 422 3.02 40.65 -49.77
CA GLU A 422 3.35 40.11 -48.43
C GLU A 422 2.22 39.44 -47.60
N GLU A 423 1.01 39.22 -48.14
CA GLU A 423 -0.12 38.66 -47.38
C GLU A 423 -0.01 37.14 -47.11
N SER A 424 0.94 36.45 -47.73
CA SER A 424 1.23 35.03 -47.44
C SER A 424 1.98 34.80 -46.11
N LEU A 425 2.50 35.85 -45.46
CA LEU A 425 3.32 35.72 -44.25
C LEU A 425 2.53 35.46 -42.96
N ILE A 426 1.23 35.77 -42.92
CA ILE A 426 0.41 35.60 -41.70
C ILE A 426 -0.13 34.15 -41.56
N PHE A 427 -0.15 33.36 -42.64
CA PHE A 427 -0.64 31.98 -42.61
C PHE A 427 0.42 30.94 -42.22
N GLY A 428 1.69 31.34 -42.09
CA GLY A 428 2.82 30.47 -41.74
C GLY A 428 2.83 29.92 -40.32
N PHE A 429 1.89 30.33 -39.44
CA PHE A 429 1.84 29.84 -38.05
C PHE A 429 0.82 28.72 -37.80
N LEU A 430 -0.19 28.54 -38.66
CA LEU A 430 -1.16 27.43 -38.55
C LEU A 430 -0.90 26.27 -39.52
N SER A 431 -0.01 26.46 -40.50
CA SER A 431 0.40 25.40 -41.45
C SER A 431 1.72 24.72 -41.10
N LYS A 432 2.29 24.94 -39.91
CA LYS A 432 3.53 24.28 -39.45
C LYS A 432 3.42 22.76 -39.23
N GLU A 433 2.24 22.17 -39.41
CA GLU A 433 2.09 20.69 -39.52
C GLU A 433 1.91 20.20 -40.97
N LYS A 434 1.83 21.11 -41.95
CA LYS A 434 2.05 20.83 -43.37
C LYS A 434 3.35 21.47 -43.84
N ASP A 435 4.37 21.50 -42.97
CA ASP A 435 5.74 21.46 -43.46
C ASP A 435 5.79 20.29 -44.44
N ILE A 436 6.05 20.66 -45.70
CA ILE A 436 6.56 19.82 -46.79
C ILE A 436 7.08 18.55 -46.17
N LEU A 437 6.37 17.42 -46.36
CA LEU A 437 6.84 16.10 -45.99
C LEU A 437 8.23 15.96 -46.62
N LYS A 438 9.27 16.31 -45.86
CA LYS A 438 10.66 16.28 -46.32
C LYS A 438 10.94 14.80 -46.46
N TYR A 439 10.75 14.29 -47.66
CA TYR A 439 11.12 12.95 -48.01
C TYR A 439 12.63 12.87 -47.81
N CYS A 440 13.06 11.91 -47.01
CA CYS A 440 14.48 11.67 -46.84
C CYS A 440 15.12 11.44 -48.21
N SER A 441 16.18 12.19 -48.54
CA SER A 441 16.86 12.12 -49.84
C SER A 441 17.36 10.70 -50.16
N ASN A 442 17.70 9.90 -49.14
CA ASN A 442 18.27 8.56 -49.30
C ASN A 442 17.22 7.45 -49.46
N CYS A 443 16.12 7.48 -48.71
CA CYS A 443 15.11 6.40 -48.73
C CYS A 443 13.71 6.83 -49.18
N ARG A 444 13.50 8.12 -49.43
CA ARG A 444 12.24 8.77 -49.81
C ARG A 444 11.06 8.48 -48.87
N GLN A 445 11.33 8.08 -47.62
CA GLN A 445 10.31 7.92 -46.59
C GLN A 445 10.17 9.23 -45.80
N THR A 446 8.97 9.46 -45.27
CA THR A 446 8.64 10.66 -44.51
C THR A 446 8.94 10.46 -43.03
N GLY A 447 9.26 11.55 -42.31
CA GLY A 447 9.43 11.55 -40.85
C GLY A 447 10.87 11.44 -40.33
N HIS A 448 11.90 11.61 -41.18
CA HIS A 448 13.29 11.77 -40.75
C HIS A 448 14.14 12.51 -41.82
N ASN A 449 15.24 13.13 -41.41
CA ASN A 449 16.19 13.80 -42.32
C ASN A 449 17.24 12.81 -42.87
N SER A 450 17.94 13.16 -43.96
CA SER A 450 18.98 12.34 -44.60
C SER A 450 20.09 11.87 -43.64
N HIS A 451 20.43 12.68 -42.63
CA HIS A 451 21.46 12.36 -41.62
C HIS A 451 20.99 11.38 -40.55
N GLU A 452 19.69 11.29 -40.31
CA GLU A 452 19.06 10.35 -39.36
C GLU A 452 18.52 9.11 -40.09
N CYS A 453 18.78 9.03 -41.38
CA CYS A 453 18.35 7.95 -42.22
C CYS A 453 19.17 6.70 -41.92
N ILE A 454 18.50 5.63 -41.51
CA ILE A 454 19.10 4.30 -41.32
C ILE A 454 19.57 3.70 -42.67
N TYR A 455 19.27 4.38 -43.78
CA TYR A 455 19.63 3.97 -45.13
C TYR A 455 21.00 4.57 -45.49
N ASP A 456 21.99 3.69 -45.50
CA ASP A 456 23.33 4.00 -45.98
C ASP A 456 23.30 4.21 -47.52
N PRO A 457 23.62 5.42 -48.02
CA PRO A 457 23.61 5.71 -49.45
C PRO A 457 24.63 4.87 -50.25
N ASN A 458 25.60 4.23 -49.58
CA ASN A 458 26.59 3.35 -50.22
C ASN A 458 26.20 1.86 -50.24
N SER A 459 25.00 1.47 -49.82
CA SER A 459 24.58 0.06 -49.89
C SER A 459 24.23 -0.34 -51.34
N TYR A 460 25.24 -0.75 -52.11
CA TYR A 460 25.08 -1.44 -53.38
C TYR A 460 24.44 -2.81 -53.10
N ASN A 461 23.11 -2.94 -53.24
CA ASN A 461 22.42 -4.19 -53.60
C ASN A 461 20.89 -4.02 -53.69
N GLY A 462 20.38 -3.93 -54.92
CA GLY A 462 18.97 -3.69 -55.25
C GLY A 462 18.02 -4.89 -55.10
N MET A 463 18.49 -6.12 -54.86
CA MET A 463 17.62 -7.31 -55.02
C MET A 463 17.10 -7.98 -53.73
N ASN A 464 17.56 -7.62 -52.53
CA ASN A 464 17.11 -8.25 -51.27
C ASN A 464 16.13 -7.40 -50.42
N ARG A 465 15.66 -6.26 -50.97
CA ARG A 465 14.95 -5.21 -50.21
C ARG A 465 13.53 -5.58 -49.78
N THR A 466 12.76 -6.31 -50.58
CA THR A 466 11.34 -6.58 -50.27
C THR A 466 11.16 -7.63 -49.18
N ARG A 467 12.06 -8.62 -49.08
CA ARG A 467 11.92 -9.73 -48.12
C ARG A 467 12.36 -9.33 -46.71
N LYS A 468 13.51 -8.66 -46.56
CA LYS A 468 13.99 -8.18 -45.24
C LYS A 468 13.11 -7.04 -44.70
N HIS A 469 12.60 -6.15 -45.54
CA HIS A 469 11.68 -5.09 -45.10
C HIS A 469 10.33 -5.67 -44.65
N LYS A 470 9.76 -6.64 -45.37
CA LYS A 470 8.54 -7.33 -44.94
C LYS A 470 8.71 -8.07 -43.61
N ILE A 471 9.86 -8.71 -43.38
CA ILE A 471 10.18 -9.36 -42.09
C ILE A 471 10.31 -8.31 -40.98
N ARG A 472 11.00 -7.19 -41.24
CA ARG A 472 11.15 -6.10 -40.26
C ARG A 472 9.83 -5.43 -39.90
N VAL A 473 8.97 -5.16 -40.88
CA VAL A 473 7.63 -4.57 -40.66
C VAL A 473 6.73 -5.55 -39.90
N ARG A 474 6.82 -6.86 -40.17
CA ARG A 474 6.16 -7.89 -39.33
C ARG A 474 6.64 -7.84 -37.89
N ASN A 475 7.94 -7.76 -37.66
CA ASN A 475 8.49 -7.72 -36.30
C ASN A 475 8.12 -6.42 -35.56
N LEU A 476 8.09 -5.28 -36.26
CA LEU A 476 7.62 -4.00 -35.70
C LEU A 476 6.14 -4.06 -35.34
N ASN A 477 5.29 -4.57 -36.23
CA ASN A 477 3.86 -4.70 -35.97
C ASN A 477 3.58 -5.72 -34.85
N GLN A 478 4.37 -6.80 -34.75
CA GLN A 478 4.29 -7.74 -33.63
C GLN A 478 4.72 -7.10 -32.31
N ASN A 479 5.79 -6.29 -32.30
CA ASN A 479 6.25 -5.57 -31.11
C ASN A 479 5.26 -4.48 -30.68
N ILE A 480 4.64 -3.76 -31.62
CA ILE A 480 3.59 -2.77 -31.34
C ILE A 480 2.34 -3.48 -30.81
N ALA A 481 1.93 -4.59 -31.41
CA ALA A 481 0.81 -5.40 -30.92
C ALA A 481 1.09 -6.07 -29.56
N LYS A 482 2.37 -6.33 -29.24
CA LYS A 482 2.80 -6.80 -27.91
C LYS A 482 2.74 -5.66 -26.88
N LYS A 483 3.28 -4.48 -27.19
CA LYS A 483 3.16 -3.28 -26.34
C LYS A 483 1.71 -2.84 -26.11
N LEU A 484 0.86 -2.88 -27.13
CA LEU A 484 -0.56 -2.55 -26.99
C LEU A 484 -1.32 -3.60 -26.17
N ARG A 485 -0.90 -4.87 -26.19
CA ARG A 485 -1.41 -5.91 -25.28
C ARG A 485 -0.88 -5.75 -23.86
N GLU A 486 0.33 -5.24 -23.66
CA GLU A 486 0.86 -4.87 -22.34
C GLU A 486 0.13 -3.64 -21.77
N ILE A 487 -0.26 -2.68 -22.62
CA ILE A 487 -1.05 -1.50 -22.22
C ILE A 487 -2.51 -1.87 -21.90
N LYS A 488 -3.19 -2.63 -22.79
CA LYS A 488 -4.58 -3.09 -22.55
C LYS A 488 -4.68 -4.23 -21.52
N GLY A 489 -3.57 -4.92 -21.27
CA GLY A 489 -3.44 -6.00 -20.29
C GLY A 489 -2.72 -5.57 -19.02
N SER A 490 -2.55 -4.26 -18.79
CA SER A 490 -2.00 -3.72 -17.54
C SER A 490 -2.97 -4.02 -16.40
N LYS A 491 -2.85 -5.24 -15.88
CA LYS A 491 -3.34 -5.71 -14.58
C LYS A 491 -2.79 -4.89 -13.40
N SER A 492 -2.08 -3.80 -13.65
CA SER A 492 -1.67 -2.78 -12.68
C SER A 492 -2.85 -2.28 -11.83
N TYR A 493 -4.07 -2.24 -12.39
CA TYR A 493 -5.29 -1.90 -11.64
C TYR A 493 -5.60 -2.87 -10.50
N ARG A 494 -5.32 -4.17 -10.67
CA ARG A 494 -5.46 -5.17 -9.59
C ARG A 494 -4.25 -5.20 -8.68
N GLU A 495 -3.04 -5.05 -9.22
CA GLU A 495 -1.81 -5.22 -8.43
C GLU A 495 -1.65 -4.12 -7.36
N ASN A 496 -1.97 -2.85 -7.67
CA ASN A 496 -1.82 -1.77 -6.69
C ASN A 496 -2.82 -1.86 -5.52
N PHE A 497 -4.06 -2.29 -5.77
CA PHE A 497 -5.07 -2.47 -4.71
C PHE A 497 -4.93 -3.82 -3.99
N GLN A 498 -4.54 -4.90 -4.70
CA GLN A 498 -4.21 -6.19 -4.08
C GLN A 498 -3.05 -6.04 -3.11
N ASP A 499 -2.10 -5.15 -3.40
CA ASP A 499 -1.00 -4.85 -2.50
C ASP A 499 -1.46 -4.16 -1.21
N ILE A 500 -2.35 -3.17 -1.28
CA ILE A 500 -2.92 -2.53 -0.09
C ILE A 500 -3.74 -3.53 0.73
N ASP A 501 -4.55 -4.36 0.07
CA ASP A 501 -5.32 -5.42 0.72
C ASP A 501 -4.40 -6.50 1.31
N SER A 502 -3.25 -6.80 0.69
CA SER A 502 -2.25 -7.72 1.24
C SER A 502 -1.61 -7.15 2.50
N ILE A 503 -1.29 -5.84 2.54
CA ILE A 503 -0.77 -5.16 3.73
C ILE A 503 -1.83 -5.16 4.84
N LYS A 504 -3.09 -4.86 4.52
CA LYS A 504 -4.22 -4.96 5.46
C LYS A 504 -4.40 -6.38 5.99
N THR A 505 -4.26 -7.39 5.13
CA THR A 505 -4.37 -8.81 5.49
C THR A 505 -3.22 -9.25 6.40
N VAL A 506 -1.99 -8.81 6.14
CA VAL A 506 -0.83 -9.07 7.01
C VAL A 506 -1.00 -8.36 8.36
N LEU A 507 -1.47 -7.12 8.36
CA LEU A 507 -1.77 -6.38 9.59
C LEU A 507 -2.90 -7.05 10.39
N SER A 508 -3.93 -7.58 9.73
CA SER A 508 -5.07 -8.22 10.40
C SER A 508 -4.74 -9.62 10.93
N THR A 509 -3.88 -10.39 10.25
CA THR A 509 -3.52 -11.77 10.61
C THR A 509 -2.32 -11.91 11.56
N SER A 510 -1.43 -10.93 11.64
CA SER A 510 -0.16 -11.05 12.38
C SER A 510 -0.26 -10.97 13.91
N VAL A 511 -1.43 -10.64 14.49
CA VAL A 511 -1.60 -10.51 15.96
C VAL A 511 -2.94 -11.06 16.42
N SER A 512 -3.11 -12.38 16.34
CA SER A 512 -3.91 -13.11 17.33
C SER A 512 -3.08 -14.24 17.90
N PRO A 513 -2.21 -13.98 18.90
CA PRO A 513 -1.92 -15.03 19.86
C PRO A 513 -3.19 -15.21 20.68
N ASP A 514 -3.81 -16.38 20.56
CA ASP A 514 -4.87 -16.83 21.46
C ASP A 514 -4.46 -16.52 22.91
N ILE A 515 -5.14 -15.56 23.52
CA ILE A 515 -4.95 -15.15 24.93
C ILE A 515 -5.32 -16.31 25.87
N SER A 516 -6.01 -17.34 25.37
CA SER A 516 -6.52 -18.49 26.12
C SER A 516 -5.44 -19.43 26.68
N VAL A 517 -4.15 -19.21 26.40
CA VAL A 517 -3.06 -20.05 26.96
C VAL A 517 -2.27 -19.34 28.08
N ILE A 518 -2.62 -18.10 28.48
CA ILE A 518 -1.88 -17.35 29.51
C ILE A 518 -2.65 -17.23 30.86
N SER A 519 -3.92 -17.65 30.94
CA SER A 519 -4.58 -18.02 32.21
C SER A 519 -4.61 -19.55 32.28
N ASP A 520 -3.81 -20.27 33.06
CA ASP A 520 -3.81 -20.29 34.52
C ASP A 520 -2.51 -20.92 35.03
N GLY A 521 -1.41 -20.16 34.97
CA GLY A 521 -0.20 -20.46 35.75
C GLY A 521 -0.34 -20.04 37.23
N GLY A 522 -1.56 -19.75 37.68
CA GLY A 522 -1.87 -19.51 39.07
C GLY A 522 -1.64 -20.80 39.85
N ILE A 523 -0.58 -20.81 40.65
CA ILE A 523 -0.35 -21.82 41.69
C ILE A 523 -1.52 -21.71 42.66
N SER A 524 -2.61 -22.46 42.40
CA SER A 524 -3.70 -22.59 43.35
C SER A 524 -3.18 -23.42 44.51
N ASN A 525 -2.99 -22.79 45.68
CA ASN A 525 -2.73 -23.46 46.94
C ASN A 525 -3.99 -24.20 47.42
N ARG A 526 -4.44 -25.23 46.69
CA ARG A 526 -5.43 -26.20 47.15
C ARG A 526 -4.72 -27.47 47.61
N SER A 527 -3.97 -27.36 48.71
CA SER A 527 -3.60 -28.52 49.53
C SER A 527 -4.75 -28.80 50.51
N GLY A 528 -5.86 -29.31 49.97
CA GLY A 528 -6.91 -29.94 50.78
C GLY A 528 -6.55 -31.40 50.98
N ILE A 529 -5.87 -31.71 52.09
CA ILE A 529 -5.68 -33.09 52.56
C ILE A 529 -7.06 -33.54 53.09
N SER A 530 -7.85 -34.23 52.26
CA SER A 530 -8.94 -35.06 52.78
C SER A 530 -8.40 -36.46 53.03
N ALA A 531 -8.09 -36.77 54.28
CA ALA A 531 -7.87 -38.12 54.72
C ALA A 531 -9.20 -38.89 54.61
N ARG A 532 -9.33 -39.74 53.58
CA ARG A 532 -10.33 -40.82 53.57
C ARG A 532 -9.68 -42.06 54.14
N SER A 533 -10.03 -42.37 55.39
CA SER A 533 -9.83 -43.68 56.02
C SER A 533 -10.68 -44.71 55.30
N GLY A 534 -10.06 -45.50 54.41
CA GLY A 534 -10.65 -46.70 53.83
C GLY A 534 -9.93 -47.92 54.36
N THR A 535 -10.52 -48.57 55.37
CA THR A 535 -10.15 -49.92 55.83
C THR A 535 -10.36 -50.95 54.71
N PRO A 536 -9.43 -51.90 54.50
CA PRO A 536 -9.66 -52.99 53.56
C PRO A 536 -10.39 -54.13 54.27
N THR A 537 -11.62 -54.43 53.86
CA THR A 537 -12.27 -55.71 54.19
C THR A 537 -11.79 -56.79 53.23
N PHE A 538 -11.01 -57.73 53.75
CA PHE A 538 -10.80 -59.05 53.18
C PHE A 538 -12.16 -59.74 52.95
N ARG A 539 -12.41 -60.23 51.72
CA ARG A 539 -13.31 -61.36 51.48
C ARG A 539 -12.50 -62.48 50.87
N GLY A 540 -12.36 -63.56 51.63
CA GLY A 540 -11.89 -64.84 51.14
C GLY A 540 -13.03 -65.65 50.51
N LEU A 541 -12.61 -66.51 49.57
CA LEU A 541 -13.13 -67.82 49.21
C LEU A 541 -14.61 -67.93 48.76
N ARG A 542 -14.79 -68.15 47.46
CA ARG A 542 -15.02 -69.49 46.88
C ARG A 542 -14.51 -69.54 45.45
#